data_AF-A0A838T5P1-F1
#
_entry.id   AF-A0A838T5P1-F1
#
_cell.length_a   1.000
_cell.length_b   1.000
_cell.length_c   1.000
_cell.angle_alpha   90.00
_cell.angle_beta   90.00
_cell.angle_gamma   90.00
#
_symmetry.space_group_name_H-M   'P 1'
#
loop_
_entity.id
_entity.type
_entity.pdbx_description
1 polymer ?
#
loop_
_entity_poly.entity_id
_entity_poly.type
_entity_poly.pdbx_seq_one_letter_code
_entity_poly.pdbx_strand_id
1 'polypeptide(L)'
;MLTSHGGGDDAILEVAHEALFRSWVPLRHAIEASTDQLRWRADLERWARDWENSGRQDAYLLHDERLKAAQLWAGSDGEVVDGLALVAEFLACSNQSDRATMERLSQTIARQALGTVDSDPDYSLLLALAAFEECAPTGLAVRALTAALV
;
A
#
# COMPACT_ATOMS: atom_id res chain seq x y z
N MET A 1 -42.18 -57.55 10.93
CA MET A 1 -42.11 -56.49 9.92
C MET A 1 -41.98 -55.17 10.64
N LEU A 2 -40.81 -54.55 10.58
CA LEU A 2 -40.53 -53.24 11.18
C LEU A 2 -40.02 -52.32 10.08
N THR A 3 -40.57 -51.11 10.11
CA THR A 3 -40.48 -50.01 9.16
C THR A 3 -39.05 -49.49 9.00
N SER A 4 -38.60 -49.31 7.76
CA SER A 4 -37.52 -48.38 7.43
C SER A 4 -37.94 -47.56 6.21
N HIS A 5 -38.47 -46.36 6.48
CA HIS A 5 -38.72 -45.33 5.46
C HIS A 5 -38.20 -43.95 5.92
N GLY A 6 -37.20 -43.92 6.80
CA GLY A 6 -36.65 -42.66 7.34
C GLY A 6 -35.25 -42.28 6.87
N GLY A 7 -34.48 -43.21 6.27
CA GLY A 7 -33.03 -43.01 6.11
C GLY A 7 -32.58 -42.20 4.88
N GLY A 8 -33.43 -42.06 3.85
CA GLY A 8 -33.03 -41.41 2.60
C GLY A 8 -33.09 -39.89 2.65
N ASP A 9 -34.17 -39.35 3.21
CA ASP A 9 -34.40 -37.90 3.28
C ASP A 9 -33.52 -37.24 4.34
N ASP A 10 -33.32 -37.92 5.47
CA ASP A 10 -32.45 -37.45 6.56
C ASP A 10 -30.96 -37.46 6.16
N ALA A 11 -30.52 -38.49 5.42
CA ALA A 11 -29.16 -38.55 4.89
C ALA A 11 -28.89 -37.52 3.78
N ILE A 12 -29.89 -37.23 2.94
CA ILE A 12 -29.77 -36.17 1.92
C ILE A 12 -29.77 -34.79 2.59
N LEU A 13 -30.57 -34.59 3.64
CA LEU A 13 -30.62 -33.36 4.42
C LEU A 13 -29.32 -33.13 5.20
N GLU A 14 -28.72 -34.17 5.80
CA GLU A 14 -27.41 -34.08 6.48
C GLU A 14 -26.25 -33.80 5.50
N VAL A 15 -26.21 -34.50 4.37
CA VAL A 15 -25.16 -34.30 3.35
C VAL A 15 -25.28 -32.93 2.67
N ALA A 16 -26.50 -32.44 2.43
CA ALA A 16 -26.72 -31.08 1.94
C ALA A 16 -26.33 -30.02 2.97
N HIS A 17 -26.64 -30.22 4.26
CA HIS A 17 -26.20 -29.32 5.33
C HIS A 17 -24.68 -29.29 5.47
N GLU A 18 -24.00 -30.44 5.45
CA GLU A 18 -22.55 -30.49 5.58
C GLU A 18 -21.83 -29.89 4.35
N ALA A 19 -22.37 -30.09 3.14
CA ALA A 19 -21.86 -29.45 1.93
C ALA A 19 -22.05 -27.92 1.94
N LEU A 20 -23.21 -27.44 2.41
CA LEU A 20 -23.49 -26.00 2.54
C LEU A 20 -22.58 -25.34 3.57
N PHE A 21 -22.38 -25.95 4.74
CA PHE A 21 -21.47 -25.44 5.77
C PHE A 21 -19.99 -25.46 5.34
N ARG A 22 -19.54 -26.48 4.61
CA ARG A 22 -18.17 -26.51 4.04
C ARG A 22 -17.94 -25.43 2.98
N SER A 23 -18.97 -25.06 2.23
CA SER A 23 -18.90 -24.02 1.18
C SER A 23 -19.15 -22.59 1.69
N TRP A 24 -19.76 -22.44 2.88
CA TRP A 24 -20.15 -21.15 3.45
C TRP A 24 -18.94 -20.28 3.86
N VAL A 25 -17.86 -20.87 4.36
CA VAL A 25 -16.66 -20.11 4.75
C VAL A 25 -15.94 -19.52 3.52
N PRO A 26 -15.65 -20.28 2.44
CA PRO A 26 -15.13 -19.72 1.19
C PRO A 26 -16.01 -18.63 0.58
N LEU A 27 -17.34 -18.83 0.56
CA LEU A 27 -18.28 -17.85 0.00
C LEU A 27 -18.33 -16.57 0.84
N ARG A 28 -18.37 -16.71 2.17
CA ARG A 28 -18.33 -15.58 3.10
C ARG A 28 -17.05 -14.77 2.89
N HIS A 29 -15.88 -15.42 2.81
CA HIS A 29 -14.63 -14.73 2.53
C HIS A 29 -14.64 -14.04 1.15
N ALA A 30 -15.22 -14.66 0.12
CA ALA A 30 -15.34 -14.03 -1.19
C ALA A 30 -16.24 -12.77 -1.16
N ILE A 31 -17.35 -12.81 -0.41
CA ILE A 31 -18.25 -11.67 -0.21
C ILE A 31 -17.58 -10.57 0.62
N GLU A 32 -16.92 -10.93 1.72
CA GLU A 32 -16.19 -9.99 2.58
C GLU A 32 -15.06 -9.30 1.81
N ALA A 33 -14.26 -10.06 1.05
CA ALA A 33 -13.22 -9.51 0.18
C ALA A 33 -13.81 -8.56 -0.87
N SER A 34 -14.92 -8.94 -1.52
CA SER A 34 -15.61 -8.08 -2.49
C SER A 34 -16.15 -6.80 -1.82
N THR A 35 -16.58 -6.88 -0.57
CA THR A 35 -17.13 -5.72 0.18
C THR A 35 -16.01 -4.76 0.58
N ASP A 36 -14.89 -5.28 1.06
CA ASP A 36 -13.72 -4.47 1.42
C ASP A 36 -13.11 -3.80 0.18
N GLN A 37 -13.07 -4.50 -0.95
CA GLN A 37 -12.65 -3.94 -2.24
C GLN A 37 -13.53 -2.76 -2.67
N LEU A 38 -14.86 -2.92 -2.60
CA LEU A 38 -15.80 -1.84 -2.94
C LEU A 38 -15.67 -0.63 -2.00
N ARG A 39 -15.41 -0.87 -0.71
CA ARG A 39 -15.17 0.20 0.26
C ARG A 39 -13.92 1.00 -0.08
N TRP A 40 -12.80 0.32 -0.30
CA TRP A 40 -11.54 0.97 -0.70
C TRP A 40 -11.66 1.77 -1.98
N ARG A 41 -12.36 1.22 -2.99
CA ARG A 41 -12.65 1.94 -4.22
C ARG A 41 -13.44 3.23 -3.97
N ALA A 42 -14.52 3.15 -3.19
CA ALA A 42 -15.35 4.31 -2.87
C ALA A 42 -14.58 5.38 -2.10
N ASP A 43 -13.71 4.99 -1.17
CA ASP A 43 -12.86 5.90 -0.41
C ASP A 43 -11.84 6.61 -1.32
N LEU A 44 -11.19 5.87 -2.22
CA LEU A 44 -10.23 6.43 -3.17
C LEU A 44 -10.87 7.36 -4.20
N GLU A 45 -12.03 6.99 -4.75
CA GLU A 45 -12.80 7.86 -5.63
C GLU A 45 -13.19 9.16 -4.91
N ARG A 46 -13.61 9.06 -3.65
CA ARG A 46 -13.94 10.23 -2.84
C ARG A 46 -12.73 11.13 -2.62
N TRP A 47 -11.59 10.58 -2.20
CA TRP A 47 -10.37 11.38 -1.99
C TRP A 47 -9.88 12.03 -3.27
N ALA A 48 -9.90 11.30 -4.39
CA ALA A 48 -9.50 11.84 -5.68
C ALA A 48 -10.42 12.99 -6.12
N ARG A 49 -11.73 12.88 -5.83
CA ARG A 49 -12.71 13.94 -6.11
C ARG A 49 -12.56 15.14 -5.19
N ASP A 50 -12.27 14.92 -3.92
CA ASP A 50 -11.96 15.99 -2.96
C ASP A 50 -10.69 16.74 -3.38
N TRP A 51 -9.66 16.02 -3.84
CA TRP A 51 -8.44 16.61 -4.42
C TRP A 51 -8.75 17.42 -5.69
N GLU A 52 -9.54 16.90 -6.62
CA GLU A 52 -9.95 17.65 -7.81
C GLU A 52 -10.73 18.92 -7.45
N ASN A 53 -11.71 18.80 -6.54
CA ASN A 53 -12.53 19.92 -6.07
C ASN A 53 -11.71 20.98 -5.33
N SER A 54 -10.60 20.59 -4.68
CA SER A 54 -9.66 21.54 -4.06
C SER A 54 -8.87 22.38 -5.08
N GLY A 55 -8.98 22.06 -6.38
CA GLY A 55 -8.10 22.60 -7.42
C GLY A 55 -6.75 21.89 -7.48
N ARG A 56 -6.72 20.60 -7.11
CA ARG A 56 -5.52 19.73 -7.13
C ARG A 56 -4.40 20.21 -6.20
N GLN A 57 -4.75 20.63 -5.00
CA GLN A 57 -3.77 21.08 -4.01
C GLN A 57 -2.98 19.91 -3.42
N ASP A 58 -1.66 20.11 -3.25
CA ASP A 58 -0.75 19.11 -2.67
C ASP A 58 -1.17 18.66 -1.26
N ALA A 59 -1.85 19.52 -0.50
CA ALA A 59 -2.32 19.23 0.85
C ALA A 59 -3.35 18.07 0.91
N TYR A 60 -3.98 17.73 -0.21
CA TYR A 60 -4.96 16.64 -0.32
C TYR A 60 -4.35 15.33 -0.82
N LEU A 61 -3.08 15.34 -1.24
CA LEU A 61 -2.38 14.14 -1.68
C LEU A 61 -2.18 13.16 -0.52
N LEU A 62 -2.12 11.87 -0.83
CA LEU A 62 -1.78 10.86 0.15
C LEU A 62 -0.28 10.87 0.44
N HIS A 63 0.06 10.61 1.70
CA HIS A 63 1.44 10.55 2.19
C HIS A 63 1.61 9.31 3.07
N ASP A 64 2.85 8.79 3.15
CA ASP A 64 3.27 7.75 4.08
C ASP A 64 2.36 6.50 4.07
N GLU A 65 1.92 6.00 5.23
CA GLU A 65 1.11 4.78 5.39
C GLU A 65 -0.18 4.77 4.56
N ARG A 66 -0.84 5.93 4.39
CA ARG A 66 -2.05 6.00 3.56
C ARG A 66 -1.74 5.80 2.08
N LEU A 67 -0.62 6.34 1.61
CA LEU A 67 -0.16 6.14 0.25
C LEU A 67 0.26 4.69 0.02
N LYS A 68 0.99 4.07 0.98
CA LYS A 68 1.38 2.65 0.90
C LYS A 68 0.16 1.73 0.84
N ALA A 69 -0.84 1.94 1.70
CA ALA A 69 -2.07 1.16 1.70
C ALA A 69 -2.82 1.29 0.36
N ALA A 70 -2.93 2.52 -0.17
CA ALA A 70 -3.57 2.77 -1.45
C ALA A 70 -2.82 2.12 -2.63
N GLN A 71 -1.48 2.13 -2.62
CA GLN A 71 -0.66 1.48 -3.63
C GLN A 71 -0.77 -0.05 -3.57
N LEU A 72 -0.78 -0.63 -2.37
CA LEU A 72 -0.95 -2.07 -2.17
C LEU A 72 -2.32 -2.53 -2.71
N TRP A 73 -3.37 -1.77 -2.41
CA TRP A 73 -4.71 -2.05 -2.94
C TRP A 73 -4.74 -1.90 -4.48
N ALA A 74 -4.20 -0.80 -5.02
CA ALA A 74 -4.16 -0.58 -6.47
C ALA A 74 -3.36 -1.64 -7.23
N GLY A 75 -2.29 -2.18 -6.63
CA GLY A 75 -1.52 -3.29 -7.21
C GLY A 75 -2.22 -4.64 -7.15
N SER A 76 -3.13 -4.83 -6.20
CA SER A 76 -3.92 -6.06 -6.05
C SER A 76 -5.11 -6.11 -7.02
N ASP A 77 -5.70 -4.95 -7.32
CA ASP A 77 -6.95 -4.80 -8.08
C ASP A 77 -6.82 -3.84 -9.28
N GLY A 78 -5.64 -3.79 -9.91
CA GLY A 78 -5.28 -2.77 -10.92
C GLY A 78 -6.27 -2.58 -12.07
N GLU A 79 -6.98 -3.65 -12.49
CA GLU A 79 -8.00 -3.58 -13.55
C GLU A 79 -9.21 -2.71 -13.16
N VAL A 80 -9.53 -2.62 -11.86
CA VAL A 80 -10.59 -1.75 -11.33
C VAL A 80 -10.13 -0.29 -11.28
N VAL A 81 -8.84 -0.06 -11.03
CA VAL A 81 -8.23 1.28 -10.96
C VAL A 81 -8.03 1.88 -12.34
N ASP A 82 -7.69 1.07 -13.35
CA ASP A 82 -7.54 1.52 -14.74
C ASP A 82 -8.84 2.09 -15.32
N GLY A 83 -10.00 1.65 -14.81
CA GLY A 83 -11.31 2.23 -15.14
C GLY A 83 -11.55 3.61 -14.53
N LEU A 84 -10.71 4.07 -13.59
CA LEU A 84 -10.89 5.26 -12.77
C LEU A 84 -9.74 6.25 -12.99
N ALA A 85 -9.73 6.92 -14.15
CA ALA A 85 -8.66 7.83 -14.56
C ALA A 85 -8.28 8.89 -13.51
N LEU A 86 -9.27 9.47 -12.81
CA LEU A 86 -9.02 10.46 -11.76
C LEU A 86 -8.30 9.86 -10.55
N VAL A 87 -8.64 8.62 -10.16
CA VAL A 87 -7.99 7.91 -9.05
C VAL A 87 -6.55 7.55 -9.44
N ALA A 88 -6.34 7.06 -10.67
CA ALA A 88 -5.00 6.77 -11.18
C ALA A 88 -4.10 8.02 -11.19
N GLU A 89 -4.64 9.16 -11.65
CA GLU A 89 -3.92 10.43 -11.64
C GLU A 89 -3.63 10.91 -10.21
N PHE A 90 -4.60 10.85 -9.31
CA PHE A 90 -4.43 11.20 -7.90
C PHE A 90 -3.33 10.38 -7.22
N LEU A 91 -3.30 9.07 -7.45
CA LEU A 91 -2.27 8.17 -6.90
C LEU A 91 -0.89 8.46 -7.49
N ALA A 92 -0.82 8.75 -8.80
CA ALA A 92 0.42 9.13 -9.46
C ALA A 92 0.98 10.45 -8.89
N CYS A 93 0.13 11.47 -8.75
CA CYS A 93 0.51 12.75 -8.12
C CYS A 93 0.95 12.56 -6.66
N SER A 94 0.21 11.76 -5.89
CA SER A 94 0.56 11.47 -4.49
C SER A 94 1.93 10.79 -4.39
N ASN A 95 2.19 9.79 -5.23
CA ASN A 95 3.47 9.10 -5.31
C ASN A 95 4.62 10.05 -5.70
N GLN A 96 4.41 10.88 -6.72
CA GLN A 96 5.43 11.83 -7.16
C GLN A 96 5.77 12.86 -6.06
N SER A 97 4.77 13.34 -5.33
CA SER A 97 4.96 14.27 -4.20
C SER A 97 5.71 13.63 -3.03
N ASP A 98 5.34 12.40 -2.67
CA ASP A 98 5.97 11.64 -1.60
C ASP A 98 7.44 11.34 -1.93
N ARG A 99 7.72 10.86 -3.14
CA ARG A 99 9.09 10.65 -3.64
C ARG A 99 9.93 11.92 -3.61
N ALA A 100 9.38 13.04 -4.09
CA ALA A 100 10.09 14.32 -4.05
C ALA A 100 10.40 14.76 -2.61
N THR A 101 9.54 14.44 -1.66
CA THR A 101 9.76 14.71 -0.24
C THR A 101 10.88 13.82 0.32
N MET A 102 10.85 12.52 0.04
CA MET A 102 11.91 11.58 0.45
C MET A 102 13.28 11.93 -0.16
N GLU A 103 13.32 12.32 -1.43
CA GLU A 103 14.55 12.78 -2.08
C GLU A 103 15.12 14.04 -1.43
N ARG A 104 14.27 14.99 -1.04
CA ARG A 104 14.70 16.22 -0.34
C ARG A 104 15.27 15.91 1.05
N LEU A 105 14.65 14.98 1.78
CA LEU A 105 15.16 14.51 3.07
C LEU A 105 16.51 13.81 2.90
N SER A 106 16.60 12.85 1.96
CA SER A 106 17.85 12.16 1.61
C SER A 106 18.98 13.15 1.32
N GLN A 107 18.75 14.15 0.46
CA GLN A 107 19.77 15.13 0.14
C GLN A 107 20.17 15.98 1.35
N THR A 108 19.23 16.28 2.26
CA THR A 108 19.53 17.06 3.46
C THR A 108 20.41 16.29 4.43
N ILE A 109 20.08 15.01 4.67
CA ILE A 109 20.88 14.12 5.51
C ILE A 109 22.25 13.86 4.87
N ALA A 110 22.31 13.63 3.55
CA ALA A 110 23.56 13.41 2.83
C ALA A 110 24.51 14.62 2.87
N ARG A 111 23.99 15.85 2.84
CA ARG A 111 24.80 17.08 3.04
C ARG A 111 25.38 17.12 4.45
N GLN A 112 24.59 16.73 5.45
CA GLN A 112 25.06 16.67 6.83
C GLN A 112 26.16 15.62 7.00
N ALA A 113 25.98 14.42 6.43
CA ALA A 113 26.98 13.36 6.43
C ALA A 113 28.32 13.84 5.85
N LEU A 114 28.30 14.48 4.67
CA LEU A 114 29.50 15.05 4.06
C LEU A 114 30.20 16.11 4.92
N GLY A 115 29.44 16.85 5.74
CA GLY A 115 29.98 17.84 6.66
C GLY A 115 30.66 17.26 7.90
N THR A 116 30.45 15.97 8.19
CA THR A 116 30.97 15.29 9.39
C THR A 116 32.07 14.28 9.12
N VAL A 117 32.42 14.00 7.85
CA VAL A 117 33.38 12.95 7.44
C VAL A 117 34.70 13.01 8.22
N ASP A 118 35.32 14.19 8.30
CA ASP A 118 36.65 14.33 8.93
C ASP A 118 36.61 14.33 10.47
N SER A 119 35.45 14.68 11.05
CA SER A 119 35.31 14.88 12.50
C SER A 119 34.74 13.66 13.21
N ASP A 120 33.81 12.95 12.56
CA ASP A 120 33.13 11.77 13.10
C ASP A 120 32.73 10.82 11.95
N PRO A 121 33.63 9.90 11.55
CA PRO A 121 33.43 9.06 10.38
C PRO A 121 32.31 8.02 10.59
N ASP A 122 32.17 7.49 11.82
CA ASP A 122 31.12 6.52 12.14
C ASP A 122 29.73 7.17 12.04
N TYR A 123 29.58 8.37 12.60
CA TYR A 123 28.33 9.13 12.48
C TYR A 123 28.05 9.55 11.03
N SER A 124 29.08 9.96 10.29
CA SER A 124 28.98 10.25 8.86
C SER A 124 28.45 9.04 8.06
N LEU A 125 28.98 7.84 8.33
CA LEU A 125 28.53 6.61 7.67
C LEU A 125 27.06 6.29 8.00
N LEU A 126 26.65 6.44 9.26
CA LEU A 126 25.26 6.23 9.67
C LEU A 126 24.30 7.20 8.96
N LEU A 127 24.65 8.48 8.88
CA LEU A 127 23.85 9.46 8.16
C LEU A 127 23.79 9.16 6.66
N ALA A 128 24.91 8.74 6.06
CA ALA A 128 24.96 8.38 4.65
C ALA A 128 24.10 7.14 4.34
N LEU A 129 24.09 6.14 5.22
CA LEU A 129 23.22 4.96 5.14
C LEU A 129 21.75 5.35 5.29
N ALA A 130 21.39 6.15 6.31
CA ALA A 130 20.02 6.61 6.50
C ALA A 130 19.51 7.43 5.30
N ALA A 131 20.34 8.31 4.73
CA ALA A 131 19.98 9.06 3.53
C ALA A 131 19.68 8.15 2.32
N PHE A 132 20.41 7.04 2.18
CA PHE A 132 20.31 6.12 1.05
C PHE A 132 19.21 5.08 1.23
N GLU A 133 19.15 4.39 2.37
CA GLU A 133 18.24 3.26 2.63
C GLU A 133 16.88 3.71 3.16
N GLU A 134 16.85 4.66 4.09
CA GLU A 134 15.60 5.04 4.77
C GLU A 134 14.83 6.14 4.04
N CYS A 135 15.53 7.02 3.33
CA CYS A 135 14.92 8.12 2.58
C CYS A 135 14.79 7.81 1.08
N ALA A 136 15.88 7.97 0.33
CA ALA A 136 15.90 7.74 -1.10
C ALA A 136 17.33 7.58 -1.63
N PRO A 137 17.58 6.68 -2.60
CA PRO A 137 18.90 6.51 -3.20
C PRO A 137 19.23 7.68 -4.16
N THR A 138 19.64 8.82 -3.62
CA THR A 138 20.06 9.99 -4.39
C THR A 138 21.55 9.94 -4.73
N GLY A 139 21.98 10.60 -5.81
CA GLY A 139 23.40 10.69 -6.16
C GLY A 139 24.24 11.34 -5.06
N LEU A 140 23.65 12.22 -4.23
CA LEU A 140 24.33 12.83 -3.09
C LEU A 140 24.48 11.85 -1.92
N ALA A 141 23.47 11.00 -1.66
CA ALA A 141 23.58 9.94 -0.66
C ALA A 141 24.67 8.92 -1.03
N VAL A 142 24.74 8.52 -2.31
CA VAL A 142 25.83 7.65 -2.81
C VAL A 142 27.20 8.31 -2.61
N ARG A 143 27.33 9.60 -2.91
CA ARG A 143 28.58 10.33 -2.69
C ARG A 143 28.96 10.41 -1.20
N ALA A 144 27.98 10.63 -0.32
CA ALA A 144 28.20 10.62 1.12
C ALA A 144 28.69 9.26 1.60
N LEU A 145 28.09 8.16 1.12
CA LEU A 145 28.54 6.80 1.42
C LEU A 145 29.98 6.57 0.97
N THR A 146 30.33 6.96 -0.26
CA THR A 146 31.70 6.81 -0.75
C THR A 146 32.69 7.63 0.05
N ALA A 147 32.32 8.83 0.51
CA ALA A 147 33.21 9.69 1.29
C ALA A 147 33.43 9.15 2.71
N ALA A 148 32.42 8.53 3.32
CA ALA A 148 32.52 7.94 4.65
C ALA A 148 33.33 6.63 4.70
N LEU A 149 33.56 5.99 3.54
CA LEU A 149 34.28 4.71 3.42
C LEU A 149 35.77 4.86 3.07
N VAL A 150 36.24 6.08 2.82
CA VAL A 150 37.64 6.41 2.47
C VAL A 150 38.38 6.88 3.70
#